data_AF-A0A352KTH4-F1
#
_entry.id   AF-A0A352KTH4-F1
#
_cell.length_a   1.000
_cell.length_b   1.000
_cell.length_c   1.000
_cell.angle_alpha   90.00
_cell.angle_beta   90.00
_cell.angle_gamma   90.00
#
_symmetry.space_group_name_H-M   'P 1'
#
loop_
_entity.id
_entity.type
_entity.pdbx_description
1 polymer ?
#
loop_
_entity_poly.entity_id
_entity_poly.type
_entity_poly.pdbx_seq_one_letter_code
_entity_poly.pdbx_strand_id
1 'polypeptide(L)' 'MPEIPYEDFAKLDIRIGTVIAAELVPDTDKLIKCTVDFGEEMGQRTIVSGIAEWKRPEELVGRQFPYIVNLTPRMLR' A
#
# COMPACT_ATOMS: atom_id res chain seq x y z
N MET A 1 -24.87 -5.04 -9.91
CA MET A 1 -23.74 -5.02 -8.95
C MET A 1 -24.32 -4.73 -7.58
N PRO A 2 -23.92 -5.41 -6.50
CA PRO A 2 -24.40 -5.06 -5.17
C PRO A 2 -23.90 -3.66 -4.78
N GLU A 3 -24.81 -2.81 -4.30
CA GLU A 3 -24.50 -1.48 -3.80
C GLU A 3 -24.08 -1.55 -2.32
N ILE A 4 -23.21 -0.65 -1.89
CA ILE A 4 -22.85 -0.47 -0.48
C ILE A 4 -23.35 0.88 0.03
N PRO A 5 -23.81 0.97 1.28
CA PRO A 5 -24.09 2.26 1.91
C PRO A 5 -22.85 3.15 1.98
N TYR A 6 -23.04 4.48 1.88
CA TYR A 6 -21.96 5.45 2.04
C TYR A 6 -21.22 5.29 3.38
N GLU A 7 -21.96 4.95 4.45
CA GLU A 7 -21.41 4.71 5.78
C GLU A 7 -20.32 3.62 5.81
N ASP A 8 -20.39 2.63 4.91
CA ASP A 8 -19.36 1.60 4.82
C ASP A 8 -18.09 2.11 4.13
N PHE A 9 -18.25 2.99 3.14
CA PHE A 9 -17.12 3.68 2.52
C PHE A 9 -16.47 4.68 3.49
N ALA A 10 -17.28 5.44 4.23
CA ALA A 10 -16.81 6.44 5.19
C ALA A 10 -15.98 5.86 6.35
N LYS A 11 -16.10 4.56 6.64
CA LYS A 11 -15.26 3.86 7.62
C LYS A 11 -13.82 3.66 7.16
N LEU A 12 -13.52 3.77 5.86
CA LEU A 12 -12.17 3.56 5.33
C LEU A 12 -11.33 4.84 5.49
N ASP A 13 -10.20 4.74 6.21
CA ASP A 13 -9.22 5.83 6.24
C ASP A 13 -8.32 5.68 5.00
N ILE A 14 -8.61 6.47 3.96
CA ILE A 14 -7.88 6.47 2.70
C ILE A 14 -6.95 7.69 2.66
N ARG A 15 -5.64 7.45 2.55
CA ARG A 15 -4.64 8.52 2.48
C ARG A 15 -3.73 8.36 1.28
N ILE A 16 -3.25 9.49 0.77
CA ILE A 16 -2.20 9.51 -0.23
C ILE A 16 -0.86 9.35 0.49
N GLY A 17 -0.09 8.34 0.09
CA GLY A 17 1.25 8.09 0.59
C GLY A 17 2.27 8.14 -0.56
N THR A 18 3.50 8.54 -0.23
CA THR A 18 4.62 8.59 -1.17
C THR A 18 5.52 7.37 -0.94
N VAL A 19 5.77 6.57 -1.97
CA VAL A 19 6.70 5.44 -1.85
C VAL A 19 8.13 5.98 -1.80
N ILE A 20 8.82 5.76 -0.70
CA ILE A 20 10.21 6.23 -0.52
C ILE A 20 11.23 5.11 -0.74
N ALA A 21 10.81 3.86 -0.62
CA ALA A 21 11.61 2.69 -0.95
C ALA A 21 10.69 1.56 -1.41
N ALA A 22 11.18 0.73 -2.33
CA ALA A 22 10.49 -0.47 -2.76
C ALA A 22 11.52 -1.56 -3.03
N GLU A 23 11.22 -2.79 -2.61
CA GLU A 23 12.08 -3.97 -2.79
C GLU A 23 11.23 -5.21 -3.09
N LEU A 24 11.79 -6.15 -3.85
CA LEU A 24 11.16 -7.46 -4.02
C LEU A 24 11.23 -8.22 -2.69
N VAL A 25 10.15 -8.90 -2.35
CA VAL A 25 10.12 -9.73 -1.14
C VAL A 25 10.90 -11.03 -1.43
N PRO A 26 11.85 -11.43 -0.58
CA PRO A 26 12.51 -12.72 -0.72
C PRO A 26 11.48 -13.86 -0.73
N ASP A 27 11.76 -14.92 -1.49
CA ASP A 27 10.93 -16.12 -1.56
C ASP A 27 9.57 -15.97 -2.29
N THR A 28 9.31 -14.84 -2.95
CA THR A 28 8.10 -14.66 -3.76
C THR A 28 8.30 -13.73 -4.96
N ASP A 29 7.96 -14.20 -6.15
CA ASP A 29 8.06 -13.42 -7.39
C ASP A 29 6.88 -12.46 -7.61
N LYS A 30 5.93 -12.42 -6.66
CA LYS A 30 4.66 -11.68 -6.81
C LYS A 30 4.56 -10.45 -5.92
N LEU A 31 5.35 -10.38 -4.86
CA LEU A 31 5.21 -9.34 -3.85
C LEU A 31 6.34 -8.30 -3.92
N ILE A 32 5.96 -7.03 -3.86
CA ILE A 32 6.86 -5.90 -3.65
C ILE A 32 6.54 -5.32 -2.28
N LYS A 33 7.57 -5.17 -1.44
CA LYS A 33 7.51 -4.45 -0.18
C LYS A 33 7.86 -2.99 -0.42
N CYS A 34 6.92 -2.11 -0.14
CA CYS A 34 7.07 -0.66 -0.22
C CYS A 34 7.18 -0.07 1.18
N THR A 35 8.13 0.83 1.39
CA THR A 35 8.09 1.80 2.49
C THR A 35 7.40 3.05 1.97
N VAL A 36 6.29 3.40 2.59
CA VAL A 36 5.41 4.51 2.19
C VAL A 36 5.38 5.55 3.28
N ASP A 37 5.68 6.79 2.93
CA ASP A 37 5.61 7.95 3.80
C ASP A 37 4.25 8.65 3.66
N PHE A 38 3.59 8.87 4.80
CA PHE A 38 2.29 9.54 4.90
C PHE A 38 2.39 10.93 5.55
N GLY A 39 3.60 11.48 5.65
CA GLY A 39 3.86 12.80 6.25
C GLY A 39 4.07 12.72 7.77
N GLU A 40 4.29 13.88 8.39
CA GLU A 40 4.77 13.98 9.78
C GLU A 40 3.85 13.34 10.83
N GLU A 41 2.54 13.37 10.63
CA GLU A 41 1.57 12.86 11.61
C GLU A 41 1.55 11.33 11.68
N MET A 42 1.75 10.65 10.55
CA MET A 42 1.57 9.19 10.44
C MET A 42 2.90 8.47 10.16
N GLY A 43 3.90 9.21 9.70
CA GLY A 43 5.23 8.71 9.40
C GLY A 43 5.23 7.66 8.29
N GLN A 44 6.22 6.77 8.39
CA GLN A 44 6.46 5.74 7.39
C GLN A 44 5.82 4.41 7.79
N ARG A 45 5.24 3.72 6.80
CA ARG A 45 4.68 2.37 6.98
C ARG A 45 5.21 1.42 5.93
N THR A 46 5.31 0.15 6.30
CA THR A 46 5.62 -0.94 5.37
C THR A 46 4.34 -1.52 4.80
N ILE A 47 4.24 -1.58 3.48
CA ILE A 47 3.09 -2.11 2.74
C ILE A 47 3.59 -3.13 1.72
N VAL A 48 3.05 -4.35 1.77
CA VAL A 48 3.38 -5.39 0.80
C VAL A 48 2.28 -5.45 -0.26
N SER A 49 2.66 -5.36 -1.53
CA SER A 49 1.76 -5.30 -2.67
C SER A 49 2.04 -6.43 -3.65
N GLY A 50 1.00 -7.18 -4.04
CA GLY A 50 1.10 -8.29 -4.99
C GLY A 50 1.16 -7.87 -6.46
N ILE A 51 2.01 -6.88 -6.78
CA ILE A 51 2.05 -6.22 -8.10
C ILE A 51 3.37 -6.46 -8.86
N ALA A 52 4.22 -7.38 -8.39
CA ALA A 52 5.54 -7.61 -8.97
C ALA A 52 5.50 -8.09 -10.43
N GLU A 53 4.41 -8.76 -10.85
CA GLU A 53 4.21 -9.19 -12.24
C GLU A 53 3.97 -8.00 -13.22
N TRP A 54 3.63 -6.81 -12.69
CA TRP A 54 3.17 -5.66 -13.47
C TRP A 54 4.04 -4.40 -13.29
N LYS A 55 4.78 -4.35 -12.19
CA LYS A 55 5.57 -3.19 -11.77
C LYS A 55 6.90 -3.66 -11.23
N ARG A 56 7.93 -2.89 -11.53
CA ARG A 56 9.25 -3.05 -10.91
C ARG A 56 9.36 -2.10 -9.71
N PRO A 57 10.08 -2.45 -8.64
CA PRO A 57 10.20 -1.60 -7.46
C PRO A 57 10.66 -0.17 -7.77
N GLU A 58 11.57 -0.02 -8.73
CA GLU A 58 12.14 1.29 -9.11
C GLU A 58 11.09 2.20 -9.75
N GLU A 59 10.03 1.63 -10.34
CA GLU A 59 8.93 2.40 -10.92
C GLU A 59 7.94 2.93 -9.88
N LEU A 60 8.07 2.50 -8.62
CA LEU A 60 7.19 2.90 -7.53
C LEU A 60 7.79 4.05 -6.72
N VAL A 61 9.10 4.04 -6.50
CA VAL A 61 9.80 5.05 -5.69
C VAL A 61 9.56 6.46 -6.22
N GLY A 62 9.25 7.38 -5.33
CA GLY A 62 8.90 8.78 -5.62
C GLY A 62 7.46 9.00 -6.08
N ARG A 63 6.66 7.94 -6.27
CA ARG A 63 5.27 8.06 -6.70
C ARG A 63 4.31 8.07 -5.53
N GLN A 64 3.17 8.70 -5.75
CA GLN A 64 2.08 8.79 -4.80
C GLN A 64 0.92 7.88 -5.19
N PHE A 65 0.35 7.19 -4.22
CA PHE A 65 -0.80 6.29 -4.39
C PHE A 65 -1.77 6.41 -3.22
N PRO A 66 -3.06 6.08 -3.42
CA PRO A 66 -4.01 5.94 -2.32
C PRO A 66 -3.80 4.62 -1.57
N TYR A 67 -3.87 4.67 -0.24
CA TYR A 67 -3.77 3.52 0.65
C TYR A 67 -4.86 3.56 1.70
N ILE A 68 -5.39 2.39 2.07
CA ILE A 68 -6.28 2.24 3.23
C ILE A 68 -5.40 1.99 4.46
N VAL A 69 -5.43 2.89 5.43
CA VAL A 69 -4.45 2.94 6.53
C VAL A 69 -4.98 2.42 7.87
N ASN A 70 -6.27 2.09 7.93
CA ASN A 70 -6.95 1.56 9.11
C ASN A 70 -7.38 0.08 8.99
N LEU A 71 -6.76 -0.68 8.09
CA LEU A 71 -6.95 -2.14 8.01
C LEU A 71 -6.22 -2.86 9.15
N THR A 72 -6.83 -3.92 9.67
CA THR A 72 -6.16 -4.85 10.58
C THR A 72 -4.93 -5.46 9.90
N PRO A 73 -3.77 -5.56 10.58
CA PRO A 73 -2.57 -6.17 10.01
C PRO A 73 -2.83 -7.60 9.54
N ARG A 74 -2.34 -7.92 8.35
CA ARG A 74 -2.39 -9.28 7.79
C ARG A 74 -1.04 -9.66 7.23
N MET A 75 -0.56 -10.85 7.57
CA MET A 75 0.61 -11.42 6.92
C MET A 75 0.21 -11.92 5.54
N LEU A 76 0.82 -11.34 4.52
CA LEU A 76 0.81 -11.89 3.16
C LEU A 76 1.93 -12.95 3.09
N ARG A 77 1.60 -14.12 2.56
CA ARG A 77 2.54 -15.22 2.28
C ARG A 77 2.64 -15.37 0.77
#